data_AF-A0AA42BNM8-F1
#
_entry.id   AF-A0AA42BNM8-F1
#
_cell.length_a   1.000
_cell.length_b   1.000
_cell.length_c   1.000
_cell.angle_alpha   90.00
_cell.angle_beta   90.00
_cell.angle_gamma   90.00
#
_symmetry.space_group_name_H-M   'P 1'
#
loop_
_entity.id
_entity.type
_entity.pdbx_description
1 polymer ?
#
loop_
_entity_poly.entity_id
_entity_poly.type
_entity_poly.pdbx_seq_one_letter_code
_entity_poly.pdbx_strand_id
1 'polypeptide(L)'
;IGLFNIFGCLLSGSWAGKYSKAKLLTWIYALRAVSIAAFMYFPMSATSVYAFSIVTGLLWLATVPPTSGLVAQMFGLPYMGLLYGIVFL
;
A
#
# COMPACT_ATOMS: atom_id res chain seq x y z
N ILE A 1 -2.83 13.57 -2.58
CA ILE A 1 -2.01 12.35 -2.34
C ILE A 1 -1.85 12.08 -0.84
N GLY A 2 -1.33 13.00 -0.02
CA GLY A 2 -1.05 12.76 1.41
C GLY A 2 -2.23 12.29 2.28
N LEU A 3 -3.38 12.98 2.24
CA LEU A 3 -4.57 12.60 3.02
C LEU A 3 -5.08 11.19 2.68
N PHE A 4 -5.19 10.91 1.39
CA PHE A 4 -5.60 9.59 0.90
C PHE A 4 -4.64 8.48 1.33
N ASN A 5 -3.35 8.81 1.47
CA ASN A 5 -2.35 7.87 1.95
C ASN A 5 -2.59 7.44 3.40
N ILE A 6 -2.98 8.39 4.26
CA ILE A 6 -3.34 8.11 5.65
C ILE A 6 -4.53 7.15 5.69
N PHE A 7 -5.57 7.39 4.90
CA PHE A 7 -6.71 6.48 4.80
C PHE A 7 -6.33 5.10 4.28
N GLY A 8 -5.46 5.03 3.26
CA GLY A 8 -4.93 3.78 2.72
C GLY A 8 -4.19 2.94 3.77
N CYS A 9 -3.33 3.59 4.57
CA CYS A 9 -2.63 2.96 5.69
C CYS A 9 -3.60 2.47 6.78
N LEU A 10 -4.58 3.28 7.18
CA LEU A 10 -5.51 2.91 8.24
C LEU A 10 -6.39 1.73 7.82
N LEU A 11 -6.92 1.74 6.59
CA LEU A 11 -7.74 0.65 6.06
C LEU A 11 -6.95 -0.64 5.91
N SER A 12 -5.77 -0.58 5.29
CA SER A 12 -4.91 -1.74 5.12
C SER A 12 -4.40 -2.30 6.45
N GLY A 13 -4.10 -1.44 7.44
CA GLY A 13 -3.74 -1.86 8.79
C GLY A 13 -4.87 -2.56 9.53
N SER A 14 -6.09 -2.01 9.47
CA SER A 14 -7.28 -2.65 10.06
C SER A 14 -7.57 -4.01 9.43
N TRP A 15 -7.49 -4.11 8.10
CA TRP A 15 -7.73 -5.36 7.39
C TRP A 15 -6.57 -6.35 7.52
N ALA A 16 -5.32 -5.91 7.69
CA ALA A 16 -4.16 -6.78 7.94
C ALA A 16 -4.24 -7.52 9.30
N GLY A 17 -5.04 -7.00 10.25
CA GLY A 17 -5.36 -7.67 11.50
C GLY A 17 -6.43 -8.75 11.38
N LYS A 18 -7.33 -8.66 10.38
CA LYS A 18 -8.47 -9.58 10.19
C LYS A 18 -8.26 -10.60 9.06
N TYR A 19 -7.48 -10.24 8.04
CA TYR A 19 -7.27 -11.04 6.83
C TYR A 19 -5.80 -11.42 6.65
N SER A 20 -5.55 -12.39 5.76
CA SER A 20 -4.18 -12.79 5.39
C SER A 20 -3.44 -11.61 4.74
N LYS A 21 -2.38 -11.15 5.42
CA LYS A 21 -1.55 -10.02 5.01
C LYS A 21 -0.94 -10.20 3.62
N ALA A 22 -0.58 -11.44 3.25
CA ALA A 22 -0.05 -11.76 1.93
C ALA A 22 -1.07 -11.52 0.81
N LYS A 23 -2.32 -11.98 0.98
CA LYS A 23 -3.40 -11.74 0.02
C LYS A 23 -3.72 -10.24 -0.11
N LEU A 24 -3.69 -9.52 1.02
CA LEU A 24 -3.91 -8.08 1.05
C LEU A 24 -2.84 -7.34 0.25
N LEU A 25 -1.58 -7.76 0.37
CA LEU A 25 -0.46 -7.25 -0.43
C LEU A 25 -0.69 -7.48 -1.92
N THR A 26 -1.07 -8.70 -2.31
CA THR A 26 -1.36 -9.04 -3.71
C THR A 26 -2.44 -8.14 -4.28
N TRP A 27 -3.53 -7.90 -3.55
CA TRP A 27 -4.62 -7.01 -3.98
C TRP A 27 -4.16 -5.56 -4.14
N ILE A 28 -3.36 -5.03 -3.21
CA ILE A 28 -2.85 -3.65 -3.30
C ILE A 28 -1.93 -3.50 -4.52
N TYR A 29 -1.03 -4.45 -4.77
CA TYR A 29 -0.17 -4.43 -5.95
C TYR A 29 -0.95 -4.59 -7.26
N ALA A 30 -1.96 -5.47 -7.29
CA ALA A 30 -2.82 -5.64 -8.45
C ALA A 30 -3.60 -4.36 -8.76
N LEU A 31 -4.23 -3.74 -7.75
CA LEU A 31 -4.92 -2.46 -7.90
C LEU A 31 -3.99 -1.35 -8.36
N ARG A 32 -2.74 -1.34 -7.88
CA ARG A 32 -1.72 -0.38 -8.34
C ARG A 32 -1.41 -0.57 -9.82
N ALA A 33 -1.18 -1.81 -10.27
CA ALA A 33 -0.95 -2.10 -11.68
C ALA A 33 -2.13 -1.67 -12.56
N VAL A 34 -3.36 -1.99 -12.14
CA VAL A 34 -4.59 -1.58 -12.84
C VAL A 34 -4.73 -0.06 -12.89
N SER A 35 -4.43 0.65 -11.79
CA SER A 35 -4.52 2.12 -11.76
C SER A 35 -3.54 2.80 -12.72
N ILE A 36 -2.33 2.26 -12.87
CA ILE A 36 -1.33 2.76 -13.82
C ILE A 36 -1.74 2.41 -15.26
N ALA A 37 -2.21 1.19 -15.51
CA ALA A 37 -2.68 0.78 -16.83
C ALA A 37 -3.89 1.61 -17.29
N ALA A 38 -4.83 1.87 -16.40
CA ALA A 38 -5.97 2.75 -16.67
C ALA A 38 -5.51 4.18 -16.97
N PHE A 39 -4.59 4.74 -16.18
CA PHE A 39 -4.06 6.08 -16.43
C PHE A 39 -3.32 6.18 -17.77
N MET A 40 -2.64 5.11 -18.19
CA MET A 40 -1.96 5.05 -19.49
C MET A 40 -2.94 4.96 -20.67
N TYR A 41 -4.10 4.35 -20.47
CA TYR A 41 -5.14 4.22 -21.50
C TYR A 41 -5.98 5.50 -21.63
N PHE A 42 -6.26 6.20 -20.54
CA PHE A 42 -7.02 7.45 -20.57
C PHE A 42 -6.15 8.63 -21.00
N PRO A 43 -6.68 9.57 -21.81
CA PRO A 43 -5.96 10.78 -22.15
C PRO A 43 -5.66 11.61 -20.90
N MET A 44 -4.50 12.27 -20.91
CA MET A 44 -4.01 13.10 -19.82
C MET A 44 -4.87 14.37 -19.72
N SER A 45 -5.86 14.36 -18.83
CA SER A 45 -6.76 15.46 -18.53
C SER A 45 -6.72 15.77 -17.03
N ALA A 46 -7.14 16.97 -16.61
CA ALA A 46 -7.18 17.32 -15.19
C ALA A 46 -7.95 16.27 -14.37
N THR A 47 -9.06 15.76 -14.91
CA THR A 47 -9.90 14.76 -14.26
C THR A 47 -9.17 13.41 -14.08
N SER A 48 -8.47 12.92 -15.11
CA SER A 48 -7.74 11.65 -15.01
C SER A 48 -6.56 11.74 -14.05
N VAL A 49 -5.88 12.90 -14.00
CA VAL A 49 -4.79 13.17 -13.05
C VAL A 49 -5.29 13.23 -11.60
N TYR A 50 -6.43 13.89 -11.34
CA TYR A 50 -7.00 13.91 -10.00
C TYR A 50 -7.45 12.53 -9.54
N ALA A 51 -8.14 11.77 -10.40
CA ALA A 51 -8.56 10.41 -10.10
C ALA A 51 -7.36 9.49 -9.81
N PHE A 52 -6.32 9.54 -10.66
CA PHE A 52 -5.09 8.79 -10.45
C PHE A 52 -4.38 9.19 -9.14
N SER A 53 -4.32 10.50 -8.84
CA SER A 53 -3.69 10.99 -7.61
C SER A 53 -4.40 10.52 -6.33
N ILE A 54 -5.73 10.35 -6.38
CA ILE A 54 -6.52 9.81 -5.28
C ILE A 54 -6.24 8.31 -5.11
N VAL A 55 -6.36 7.55 -6.20
CA VAL A 55 -6.18 6.08 -6.19
C VAL A 55 -4.75 5.70 -5.81
N THR A 56 -3.76 6.30 -6.48
CA THR A 56 -2.35 6.10 -6.17
C THR A 56 -2.03 6.57 -4.76
N GLY A 57 -2.63 7.68 -4.31
CA GLY A 57 -2.53 8.14 -2.93
C GLY A 57 -3.00 7.10 -1.91
N LEU A 58 -4.15 6.45 -2.14
CA LEU A 58 -4.66 5.38 -1.28
C LEU A 58 -3.78 4.13 -1.31
N LEU A 59 -3.24 3.77 -2.48
CA LEU A 59 -2.50 2.53 -2.67
C LEU A 59 -1.02 2.63 -2.33
N TRP A 60 -0.47 3.84 -2.14
CA TRP A 60 0.99 4.03 -2.02
C TRP A 60 1.59 3.44 -0.74
N LEU A 61 1.15 3.91 0.44
CA LEU A 61 1.65 3.40 1.72
C LEU A 61 0.74 2.34 2.34
N ALA A 62 -0.38 1.98 1.70
CA ALA A 62 -1.24 0.88 2.14
C ALA A 62 -0.49 -0.47 2.23
N THR A 63 0.68 -0.60 1.61
CA THR A 63 1.53 -1.79 1.74
C THR A 63 2.34 -1.82 3.03
N VAL A 64 2.55 -0.68 3.71
CA VAL A 64 3.42 -0.57 4.90
C VAL A 64 2.87 -1.33 6.12
N PRO A 65 1.58 -1.20 6.49
CA PRO A 65 1.02 -1.99 7.59
C PRO A 65 1.04 -3.52 7.36
N PRO A 66 0.65 -4.05 6.18
CA PRO A 66 0.71 -5.50 5.95
C PRO A 66 2.13 -6.05 5.82
N THR A 67 3.11 -5.32 5.25
CA THR A 67 4.51 -5.78 5.22
C THR A 67 5.11 -5.80 6.61
N SER A 68 4.97 -4.71 7.37
CA SER A 68 5.46 -4.65 8.76
C SER A 68 4.82 -5.74 9.64
N GLY A 69 3.52 -5.98 9.48
CA GLY A 69 2.82 -7.06 10.18
C GLY A 69 3.28 -8.47 9.79
N LEU A 70 3.69 -8.70 8.53
CA LEU A 70 4.26 -9.99 8.10
C LEU A 70 5.66 -10.20 8.67
N VAL A 71 6.51 -9.18 8.61
CA VAL A 71 7.87 -9.23 9.16
C VAL A 71 7.83 -9.52 10.66
N ALA A 72 6.93 -8.85 11.40
CA ALA A 72 6.72 -9.10 12.83
C ALA A 72 6.29 -10.56 13.12
N GLN A 73 5.44 -11.15 12.27
CA GLN A 73 4.99 -12.54 12.43
C GLN A 73 6.08 -13.56 12.06
N MET A 74 6.91 -13.28 11.06
CA MET A 74 7.91 -14.23 10.56
C MET A 74 9.22 -14.20 11.37
N PHE A 75 9.67 -13.01 11.79
CA PHE A 75 10.97 -12.81 12.41
C PHE A 75 10.90 -12.41 13.89
N GLY A 76 9.70 -12.15 14.41
CA GLY A 76 9.50 -11.71 15.80
C GLY A 76 9.90 -10.25 16.02
N LEU A 77 9.37 -9.68 17.12
CA LEU A 77 9.62 -8.30 17.55
C LEU A 77 11.12 -7.91 17.70
N PRO A 78 12.05 -8.77 18.19
CA PRO A 78 13.43 -8.33 18.44
C PRO A 78 14.25 -8.01 17.18
N TYR A 79 14.00 -8.67 16.05
CA TYR A 79 14.70 -8.39 14.79
C TYR A 79 13.99 -7.36 13.91
N MET A 80 12.81 -6.91 14.35
CA MET A 80 11.96 -6.03 13.57
C MET A 80 12.62 -4.68 13.31
N GLY A 81 13.32 -4.10 14.30
CA GLY A 81 14.04 -2.83 14.14
C GLY A 81 15.21 -2.90 13.16
N LEU A 82 15.96 -4.01 13.15
CA LEU A 82 17.07 -4.21 12.21
C LEU A 82 16.57 -4.45 10.78
N LEU A 83 15.54 -5.29 10.62
CA LEU A 83 14.94 -5.56 9.31
C LEU A 83 14.25 -4.31 8.72
N TYR A 84 13.58 -3.51 9.55
CA TYR A 84 13.04 -2.22 9.11
C TYR A 84 14.15 -1.25 8.69
N GLY A 85 15.23 -1.19 9.48
CA GLY A 85 16.39 -0.35 9.20
C GLY A 85 17.11 -0.70 7.90
N ILE A 86 17.07 -1.96 7.45
CA ILE A 86 17.66 -2.37 6.16
C ILE A 86 16.68 -2.15 4.99
N VAL A 87 15.38 -2.35 5.20
CA VAL A 87 14.37 -2.28 4.13
C VAL A 87 13.95 -0.84 3.80
N PHE A 88 14.03 0.09 4.76
CA PHE A 88 13.58 1.48 4.61
C PHE A 88 14.71 2.53 4.59
N LEU A 89 15.99 2.10 4.62
CA LEU A 89 17.14 2.96 4.31
C LEU A 89 17.26 3.17 2.80
#